data_AF-A0A538S0G6-F1
#
_entry.id   AF-A0A538S0G6-F1
#
_cell.length_a   1.000
_cell.length_b   1.000
_cell.length_c   1.000
_cell.angle_alpha   90.00
_cell.angle_beta   90.00
_cell.angle_gamma   90.00
#
_symmetry.space_group_name_H-M   'P 1'
#
loop_
_entity.id
_entity.type
_entity.pdbx_description
1 polymer ?
#
loop_
_entity_poly.entity_id
_entity_poly.type
_entity_poly.pdbx_seq_one_letter_code
_entity_poly.pdbx_strand_id
1 'polypeptide(L)'
;MEQILHVPYHRKDSPAELDDIYTANVDVKGRRIATAFMLKGPGIGTKEMDVKHCGTKGNQLVRLFDAPAELFVIQFTGRIAEMVVKDVEGKVAAKRDQGRRVHFLIMDGQDTARVLHAYGFL
;
A
#
# COMPACT_ATOMS: atom_id res chain seq x y z
N MET A 1 -8.83 -7.72 -1.79
CA MET A 1 -7.66 -7.65 -0.89
C MET A 1 -8.01 -8.05 0.53
N GLU A 2 -9.03 -7.45 1.16
CA GLU A 2 -9.44 -7.79 2.54
C GLU A 2 -9.74 -9.28 2.76
N GLN A 3 -10.41 -9.94 1.81
CA GLN A 3 -10.66 -11.39 1.85
C GLN A 3 -9.35 -12.20 1.89
N ILE A 4 -8.37 -11.85 1.06
CA ILE A 4 -7.05 -12.49 1.01
C ILE A 4 -6.30 -12.29 2.33
N LEU A 5 -6.43 -11.11 2.94
CA LEU A 5 -5.78 -10.76 4.20
C LEU A 5 -6.57 -11.19 5.44
N HIS A 6 -7.72 -11.86 5.27
CA HIS A 6 -8.65 -12.19 6.35
C HIS A 6 -8.94 -11.00 7.28
N VAL A 7 -9.20 -9.82 6.70
CA VAL A 7 -9.63 -8.63 7.45
C VAL A 7 -11.16 -8.60 7.45
N PRO A 8 -11.83 -8.97 8.56
CA PRO A 8 -13.29 -9.19 8.56
C PRO A 8 -14.09 -7.88 8.63
N TYR A 9 -13.45 -6.78 9.04
CA TYR A 9 -14.10 -5.49 9.22
C TYR A 9 -13.57 -4.50 8.21
N HIS A 10 -14.45 -4.08 7.30
CA HIS A 10 -14.19 -2.96 6.41
C HIS A 10 -14.35 -1.66 7.20
N ARG A 11 -13.30 -0.86 7.28
CA ARG A 11 -13.38 0.46 7.93
C ARG A 11 -14.24 1.37 7.07
N LYS A 12 -15.09 2.18 7.70
CA LYS A 12 -15.86 3.20 6.97
C LYS A 12 -14.91 4.30 6.48
N ASP A 13 -14.94 4.58 5.18
CA ASP A 13 -14.13 5.64 4.56
C ASP A 13 -14.26 6.96 5.32
N SER A 14 -13.11 7.52 5.71
CA SER A 14 -13.04 8.78 6.44
C SER A 14 -11.99 9.71 5.83
N PRO A 15 -12.23 11.02 5.77
CA PRO A 15 -11.20 11.98 5.38
C PRO A 15 -9.93 11.93 6.23
N ALA A 16 -9.97 11.33 7.43
CA ALA A 16 -8.84 11.16 8.35
C ALA A 16 -8.07 9.82 8.20
N GLU A 17 -8.49 8.97 7.28
CA GLU A 17 -7.96 7.62 7.07
C GLU A 17 -6.47 7.59 6.64
N LEU A 18 -5.61 6.88 7.35
CA LEU A 18 -4.19 6.88 6.99
C LEU A 18 -3.87 5.96 5.80
N ASP A 19 -4.63 4.88 5.66
CA ASP A 19 -4.39 3.74 4.77
C ASP A 19 -5.73 3.17 4.30
N ASP A 20 -5.78 2.40 3.21
CA ASP A 20 -7.01 1.71 2.80
C ASP A 20 -7.22 0.42 3.63
N ILE A 21 -6.13 -0.22 4.07
CA ILE A 21 -6.17 -1.37 5.01
C ILE A 21 -4.99 -1.27 5.98
N TYR A 22 -5.27 -1.46 7.28
CA TYR A 22 -4.24 -1.70 8.30
C TYR A 22 -4.46 -3.07 8.96
N THR A 23 -3.45 -3.93 8.95
CA THR A 23 -3.55 -5.30 9.50
C THR A 23 -2.20 -5.87 9.91
N ALA A 24 -2.20 -6.81 10.85
CA ALA A 24 -1.02 -7.62 11.19
C ALA A 24 -1.06 -9.02 10.54
N ASN A 25 -2.00 -9.29 9.64
CA ASN A 25 -2.18 -10.62 9.05
C ASN A 25 -1.17 -10.97 7.95
N VAL A 26 -0.31 -10.03 7.56
CA VAL A 26 0.77 -10.30 6.61
C VAL A 26 1.89 -11.05 7.31
N ASP A 27 2.20 -12.25 6.84
CA ASP A 27 3.35 -13.03 7.28
C ASP A 27 4.56 -12.77 6.39
N VAL A 28 5.68 -12.42 7.01
CA VAL A 28 6.98 -12.30 6.34
C VAL A 28 7.98 -13.13 7.12
N LYS A 29 8.44 -14.24 6.51
CA LYS A 29 9.39 -15.18 7.11
C LYS A 29 8.89 -15.77 8.45
N GLY A 30 7.61 -16.13 8.54
CA GLY A 30 7.02 -16.73 9.74
C GLY A 30 6.70 -15.73 10.86
N ARG A 31 6.80 -14.42 10.58
CA ARG A 31 6.42 -13.35 11.50
C ARG A 31 5.29 -12.51 10.92
N ARG A 32 4.24 -12.34 11.70
CA ARG A 32 3.19 -11.34 11.46
C ARG A 32 3.73 -9.91 11.59
N ILE A 33 3.52 -9.09 10.57
CA ILE A 33 4.02 -7.71 10.50
C ILE A 33 2.86 -6.73 10.38
N ALA A 34 2.87 -5.68 11.21
CA ALA A 34 1.94 -4.57 11.09
C ALA A 34 2.11 -3.89 9.72
N THR A 35 1.08 -3.96 8.89
CA THR A 35 1.12 -3.58 7.48
C THR A 35 0.02 -2.58 7.17
N ALA A 36 0.38 -1.49 6.49
CA ALA A 36 -0.52 -0.50 5.95
C ALA A 36 -0.54 -0.60 4.42
N PHE A 37 -1.74 -0.59 3.83
CA PHE A 37 -1.94 -0.68 2.38
C PHE A 37 -2.49 0.64 1.84
N MET A 38 -1.97 1.07 0.70
CA MET A 38 -2.65 1.98 -0.20
C MET A 38 -3.06 1.22 -1.45
N LEU A 39 -4.35 1.13 -1.73
CA LEU A 39 -4.95 0.38 -2.82
C LEU A 39 -5.58 1.35 -3.83
N LYS A 40 -5.14 1.27 -5.08
CA LYS A 40 -5.76 2.01 -6.18
C LYS A 40 -6.22 1.07 -7.28
N GLY A 41 -7.48 1.23 -7.66
CA GLY A 41 -8.10 0.53 -8.78
C GLY A 41 -8.19 1.40 -10.03
N PRO A 42 -8.81 0.88 -11.10
CA PRO A 42 -8.99 1.60 -12.36
C PRO A 42 -9.83 2.88 -12.24
N GLY A 43 -10.57 3.05 -11.13
CA GLY A 43 -11.40 4.23 -10.86
C GLY A 43 -10.63 5.57 -10.79
N ILE A 44 -9.30 5.56 -10.69
CA ILE A 44 -8.49 6.79 -10.82
C ILE A 44 -8.32 7.29 -12.26
N GLY A 45 -8.76 6.52 -13.26
CA GLY A 45 -8.83 6.97 -14.66
C GLY A 45 -7.49 7.05 -15.40
N THR A 46 -6.44 6.38 -14.92
CA THR A 46 -5.12 6.33 -15.59
C THR A 46 -4.63 4.88 -15.75
N LYS A 47 -3.72 4.65 -16.72
CA LYS A 47 -3.00 3.38 -16.88
C LYS A 47 -1.68 3.35 -16.10
N GLU A 48 -1.16 4.51 -15.74
CA GLU A 48 0.05 4.68 -14.95
C GLU A 48 -0.22 5.63 -13.78
N MET A 49 -0.05 5.12 -12.56
CA MET A 49 -0.20 5.89 -11.33
C MET A 49 1.07 6.69 -11.06
N ASP A 50 0.87 7.93 -10.64
CA ASP A 50 1.91 8.93 -10.34
C ASP A 50 1.50 9.61 -9.02
N VAL A 51 2.39 10.38 -8.40
CA VAL A 51 2.21 10.96 -7.05
C VAL A 51 0.90 11.76 -6.95
N LYS A 52 0.51 12.49 -7.99
CA LYS A 52 -0.75 13.27 -8.04
C LYS A 52 -2.02 12.41 -7.92
N HIS A 53 -1.95 11.13 -8.24
CA HIS A 53 -3.06 10.20 -8.17
C HIS A 53 -3.21 9.57 -6.77
N CYS A 54 -2.20 9.73 -5.91
CA CYS A 54 -2.20 9.29 -4.51
C CYS A 54 -2.93 10.31 -3.62
N GLY A 55 -4.23 10.53 -3.87
CA GLY A 55 -5.10 11.44 -3.12
C GLY A 55 -5.24 12.85 -3.72
N THR A 56 -6.15 13.66 -3.18
CA THR A 56 -6.57 14.96 -3.74
C THR A 56 -5.42 15.98 -3.91
N LYS A 57 -4.25 15.74 -3.31
CA LYS A 57 -3.01 16.53 -3.50
C LYS A 57 -1.73 15.67 -3.45
N GLY A 58 -1.80 14.37 -3.74
CA GLY A 58 -0.66 13.45 -3.54
C GLY A 58 -0.27 13.21 -2.08
N ASN A 59 -1.13 13.59 -1.13
CA ASN A 59 -0.88 13.48 0.30
C ASN A 59 -1.17 12.08 0.88
N GLN A 60 -1.75 11.17 0.10
CA GLN A 60 -2.06 9.83 0.58
C GLN A 60 -0.80 9.04 0.92
N LEU A 61 0.31 9.25 0.20
CA LEU A 61 1.60 8.65 0.57
C LEU A 61 2.15 9.21 1.89
N VAL A 62 1.92 10.49 2.19
CA VAL A 62 2.30 11.05 3.49
C VAL A 62 1.49 10.39 4.60
N ARG A 63 0.15 10.37 4.46
CA ARG A 63 -0.77 9.74 5.40
C ARG A 63 -0.48 8.26 5.62
N LEU A 64 -0.21 7.52 4.55
CA LEU A 64 0.15 6.11 4.61
C LEU A 64 1.36 5.90 5.53
N PHE A 65 2.37 6.76 5.41
CA PHE A 65 3.57 6.67 6.21
C PHE A 65 3.41 7.22 7.64
N ASP A 66 2.32 7.93 7.95
CA ASP A 66 1.98 8.27 9.34
C ASP A 66 1.39 7.07 10.10
N ALA A 67 0.94 6.03 9.39
CA ALA A 67 0.46 4.80 10.00
C ALA A 67 1.56 4.12 10.86
N PRO A 68 1.19 3.49 11.99
CA PRO A 68 2.10 2.74 12.84
C PRO A 68 2.40 1.35 12.25
N ALA A 69 2.84 1.30 10.99
CA ALA A 69 3.20 0.07 10.29
C ALA A 69 4.72 -0.13 10.22
N GLU A 70 5.11 -1.39 10.05
CA GLU A 70 6.46 -1.86 9.72
C GLU A 70 6.58 -2.20 8.22
N LEU A 71 5.48 -2.51 7.54
CA LEU A 71 5.42 -2.74 6.09
C LEU A 71 4.39 -1.80 5.45
N PHE A 72 4.80 -1.09 4.41
CA PHE A 72 3.92 -0.23 3.62
C PHE A 72 3.74 -0.82 2.23
N VAL A 73 2.52 -1.17 1.84
CA VAL A 73 2.21 -1.76 0.53
C VAL A 73 1.50 -0.72 -0.32
N ILE A 74 2.07 -0.39 -1.47
CA ILE A 74 1.51 0.52 -2.45
C ILE A 74 1.10 -0.32 -3.65
N GLN A 75 -0.22 -0.46 -3.86
CA GLN A 75 -0.78 -1.28 -4.91
C GLN A 75 -1.57 -0.44 -5.90
N PHE A 76 -1.36 -0.72 -7.19
CA PHE A 76 -2.19 -0.20 -8.27
C PHE A 76 -2.44 -1.26 -9.33
N THR A 77 -3.66 -1.32 -9.88
CA THR A 77 -4.04 -2.31 -10.92
C THR A 77 -3.39 -2.06 -12.29
N GLY A 78 -2.65 -0.95 -12.46
CA GLY A 78 -1.90 -0.63 -13.68
C GLY A 78 -0.40 -0.46 -13.39
N ARG A 79 0.29 0.35 -14.19
CA ARG A 79 1.72 0.65 -13.99
C ARG A 79 1.91 1.67 -12.86
N ILE A 80 3.03 1.59 -12.14
CA ILE A 80 3.39 2.57 -11.12
C ILE A 80 4.62 3.34 -11.61
N ALA A 81 4.51 4.66 -11.69
CA ALA A 81 5.61 5.52 -12.14
C ALA A 81 6.79 5.48 -11.16
N GLU A 82 8.01 5.60 -11.69
CA GLU A 82 9.23 5.63 -10.89
C GLU A 82 9.25 6.73 -9.82
N MET A 83 8.57 7.86 -10.06
CA MET A 83 8.48 8.95 -9.09
C MET A 83 7.74 8.55 -7.82
N VAL A 84 6.75 7.65 -7.91
CA VAL A 84 6.09 7.07 -6.74
C VAL A 84 7.07 6.19 -5.97
N VAL A 85 7.85 5.37 -6.68
CA VAL A 85 8.86 4.49 -6.06
C VAL A 85 9.91 5.32 -5.31
N LYS A 86 10.48 6.34 -5.96
CA LYS A 86 11.47 7.25 -5.35
C LYS A 86 10.93 7.96 -4.11
N ASP A 87 9.67 8.41 -4.15
CA ASP A 87 9.02 9.06 -3.01
C ASP A 87 8.83 8.09 -1.82
N VAL A 88 8.42 6.85 -2.10
CA VAL A 88 8.31 5.77 -1.09
C VAL A 88 9.67 5.42 -0.51
N GLU A 89 10.70 5.27 -1.33
CA GLU A 89 12.08 5.00 -0.89
C GLU A 89 12.60 6.09 0.05
N GLY A 90 12.38 7.37 -0.29
CA GLY A 90 12.76 8.50 0.57
C GLY A 90 12.07 8.48 1.93
N LYS A 91 10.77 8.17 1.97
CA LYS A 91 10.01 8.06 3.23
C LYS A 91 10.47 6.87 4.08
N VAL A 92 10.80 5.74 3.46
CA VAL A 92 11.35 4.57 4.15
C VAL A 92 12.74 4.87 4.71
N ALA A 93 13.61 5.52 3.93
CA ALA A 93 14.93 5.96 4.38
C ALA A 93 14.83 6.87 5.61
N ALA A 94 14.00 7.92 5.54
CA ALA A 94 13.80 8.85 6.65
C ALA A 94 13.32 8.15 7.95
N LYS A 95 12.43 7.16 7.84
CA LYS A 95 12.00 6.37 9.00
C LYS A 95 13.10 5.45 9.54
N ARG A 96 13.94 4.89 8.67
CA ARG A 96 15.10 4.07 9.09
C ARG A 96 16.15 4.91 9.80
N ASP A 97 16.37 6.14 9.35
CA ASP A 97 17.27 7.10 10.01
C ASP A 97 16.78 7.45 11.43
N GLN A 98 15.47 7.37 11.67
CA GLN A 98 14.85 7.49 13.00
C GLN A 98 14.92 6.18 13.81
N GLY A 99 15.66 5.17 13.36
CA GLY A 99 15.80 3.87 14.02
C GLY A 99 14.61 2.92 13.84
N ARG A 100 13.64 3.24 12.98
CA ARG A 100 12.48 2.36 12.75
C ARG A 100 12.82 1.24 11.77
N ARG A 101 12.37 0.03 12.08
CA ARG A 101 12.44 -1.13 11.16
C ARG A 101 11.24 -1.10 10.21
N VAL A 102 11.42 -0.43 9.08
CA VAL A 102 10.35 -0.30 8.06
C VAL A 102 10.78 -0.88 6.71
N HIS A 103 9.80 -1.44 6.01
CA HIS A 103 9.89 -2.02 4.68
C HIS A 103 8.75 -1.50 3.80
N PHE A 104 8.90 -1.65 2.49
CA PHE A 104 7.82 -1.35 1.56
C PHE A 104 7.73 -2.42 0.47
N LEU A 105 6.56 -2.49 -0.16
CA LEU A 105 6.31 -3.29 -1.34
C LEU A 105 5.53 -2.44 -2.35
N ILE A 106 6.04 -2.38 -3.58
CA ILE A 106 5.32 -1.82 -4.72
C ILE A 106 4.68 -2.99 -5.46
N MET A 107 3.37 -2.94 -5.67
CA MET A 107 2.60 -3.96 -6.40
C MET A 107 1.91 -3.32 -7.59
N ASP A 108 2.40 -3.58 -8.79
CA ASP A 108 1.76 -3.11 -10.02
C ASP A 108 0.59 -4.04 -10.43
N GLY A 109 0.02 -3.79 -11.60
CA GLY A 109 -1.07 -4.59 -12.15
C GLY A 109 -0.71 -6.07 -12.33
N GLN A 110 0.54 -6.37 -12.70
CA GLN A 110 0.99 -7.75 -12.86
C GLN A 110 1.09 -8.46 -11.50
N ASP A 111 1.66 -7.80 -10.50
CA ASP A 111 1.75 -8.36 -9.14
C ASP A 111 0.37 -8.54 -8.52
N THR A 112 -0.52 -7.57 -8.74
CA THR A 112 -1.92 -7.67 -8.34
C THR A 112 -2.59 -8.88 -8.99
N ALA A 113 -2.42 -9.06 -10.30
CA ALA A 113 -2.99 -10.21 -11.01
C ALA A 113 -2.44 -11.55 -10.50
N ARG A 114 -1.13 -11.63 -10.22
CA ARG A 114 -0.51 -12.83 -9.62
C ARG A 114 -1.14 -13.19 -8.29
N VAL A 115 -1.31 -12.21 -7.40
CA VAL A 115 -1.94 -12.43 -6.09
C VAL A 115 -3.39 -12.85 -6.25
N LEU A 116 -4.16 -12.18 -7.11
CA LEU A 116 -5.56 -12.56 -7.32
C LEU A 116 -5.69 -13.98 -7.90
N HIS A 117 -4.86 -14.35 -8.87
CA HIS A 117 -4.85 -15.69 -9.46
C HIS A 117 -4.50 -16.77 -8.43
N ALA A 118 -3.48 -16.54 -7.60
CA ALA A 118 -3.07 -17.49 -6.56
C ALA A 118 -4.17 -17.79 -5.51
N TYR A 119 -5.12 -16.87 -5.35
CA TYR A 119 -6.26 -17.00 -4.44
C TYR A 119 -7.59 -17.30 -5.15
N GLY A 120 -7.56 -17.60 -6.46
CA GLY A 120 -8.75 -18.01 -7.23
C GLY A 120 -9.71 -16.88 -7.60
N PHE A 121 -9.24 -15.63 -7.63
CA PHE A 121 -10.03 -14.46 -8.03
C PHE A 121 -9.83 -14.06 -9.51
N LEU A 122 -8.90 -14.70 -10.21
CA LEU A 122 -8.63 -14.54 -11.65
C LEU A 122 -8.27 -15.88 -12.29
#